data_AF-A0A843S0I7-F1
#
_entry.id   AF-A0A843S0I7-F1
#
_cell.length_a   1.000
_cell.length_b   1.000
_cell.length_c   1.000
_cell.angle_alpha   90.00
_cell.angle_beta   90.00
_cell.angle_gamma   90.00
#
_symmetry.space_group_name_H-M   'P 1'
#
loop_
_entity.id
_entity.type
_entity.pdbx_description
1 polymer ?
#
loop_
_entity_poly.entity_id
_entity_poly.type
_entity_poly.pdbx_seq_one_letter_code
_entity_poly.pdbx_strand_id
1 'polypeptide(L)'
;MNYHVLEARYVGGYSIWLRFRDGTSGEIDLAAALHGSVFEPLRDPAFFKSFIIHPEFRTLVWPNGADFAPEFLHDNVRVTA
;
A
#
# COMPACT_ATOMS: atom_id res chain seq x y z
N MET A 1 -18.00 -1.97 0.80
CA MET A 1 -17.28 -1.13 -0.19
C MET A 1 -16.38 -2.04 -1.02
N ASN A 2 -16.01 -1.66 -2.26
CA ASN A 2 -15.34 -2.57 -3.20
C ASN A 2 -13.88 -2.15 -3.50
N TYR A 3 -13.11 -1.83 -2.46
CA TYR A 3 -11.74 -1.31 -2.55
C TYR A 3 -10.68 -2.41 -2.58
N HIS A 4 -10.98 -3.57 -3.16
CA HIS A 4 -9.98 -4.62 -3.32
C HIS A 4 -8.83 -4.13 -4.19
N VAL A 5 -7.60 -4.18 -3.64
CA VAL A 5 -6.37 -3.95 -4.39
C VAL A 5 -6.16 -5.14 -5.34
N LEU A 6 -6.04 -4.85 -6.62
CA LEU A 6 -5.82 -5.82 -7.70
C LEU A 6 -4.37 -5.83 -8.19
N GLU A 7 -3.72 -4.67 -8.18
CA GLU A 7 -2.31 -4.52 -8.54
C GLU A 7 -1.62 -3.52 -7.62
N ALA A 8 -0.33 -3.76 -7.38
CA ALA A 8 0.53 -2.90 -6.61
C ALA A 8 1.94 -2.91 -7.23
N ARG A 9 2.56 -1.74 -7.38
CA ARG A 9 3.88 -1.60 -8.01
C ARG A 9 4.69 -0.57 -7.24
N TYR A 10 5.94 -0.91 -6.89
CA TYR A 10 6.84 0.03 -6.25
C TYR A 10 7.26 1.12 -7.24
N VAL A 11 7.16 2.39 -6.83
CA VAL A 11 7.49 3.54 -7.69
C VAL A 11 8.80 4.20 -7.27
N GLY A 12 9.04 4.36 -5.97
CA GLY A 12 10.22 5.05 -5.46
C GLY A 12 9.99 5.54 -4.03
N GLY A 13 11.05 5.73 -3.24
CA GLY A 13 10.92 6.15 -1.85
C GLY A 13 10.00 5.22 -1.05
N TYR A 14 8.90 5.78 -0.53
CA TYR A 14 7.82 5.05 0.15
C TYR A 14 6.52 5.09 -0.66
N SER A 15 6.63 5.25 -1.98
CA SER A 15 5.50 5.36 -2.89
C SER A 15 5.22 4.06 -3.63
N ILE A 16 3.94 3.72 -3.68
CA ILE A 16 3.39 2.53 -4.36
C ILE A 16 2.26 2.99 -5.28
N TRP A 17 2.27 2.51 -6.52
CA TRP A 17 1.13 2.63 -7.43
C TRP A 17 0.15 1.49 -7.18
N LEU A 18 -1.14 1.79 -7.11
CA LEU A 18 -2.21 0.85 -6.82
C LEU A 18 -3.30 0.87 -7.89
N ARG A 19 -3.92 -0.29 -8.14
CA ARG A 19 -5.17 -0.42 -8.90
C ARG A 19 -6.23 -1.12 -8.07
N PHE A 20 -7.38 -0.49 -7.95
CA PHE A 20 -8.54 -1.01 -7.23
C PHE A 20 -9.54 -1.65 -8.17
N ARG A 21 -10.43 -2.48 -7.60
CA ARG A 21 -11.47 -3.20 -8.33
C ARG A 21 -12.57 -2.30 -8.90
N ASP A 22 -12.79 -1.13 -8.33
CA ASP A 22 -13.75 -0.13 -8.82
C ASP A 22 -13.22 0.66 -10.04
N GLY A 23 -11.99 0.39 -10.48
CA GLY A 23 -11.33 1.09 -11.59
C GLY A 23 -10.43 2.24 -11.16
N THR A 24 -10.47 2.64 -9.88
CA THR A 24 -9.57 3.68 -9.36
C THR A 24 -8.13 3.20 -9.42
N SER A 25 -7.22 4.08 -9.83
CA SER A 25 -5.79 3.80 -9.78
C SER A 25 -4.98 5.06 -9.56
N GLY A 26 -3.83 4.93 -8.91
CA GLY A 26 -2.99 6.07 -8.57
C GLY A 26 -1.82 5.71 -7.66
N GLU A 27 -1.02 6.72 -7.36
CA GLU A 27 0.14 6.58 -6.47
C GLU A 27 -0.21 7.05 -5.06
N ILE A 28 0.26 6.30 -4.05
CA ILE A 28 0.21 6.70 -2.65
C ILE A 28 1.63 6.80 -2.10
N ASP A 29 1.91 7.87 -1.34
CA ASP A 29 3.12 8.00 -0.53
C ASP A 29 2.79 7.63 0.92
N LEU A 30 3.40 6.54 1.41
CA LEU A 30 3.16 6.00 2.74
C LEU A 30 4.15 6.54 3.79
N ALA A 31 5.11 7.40 3.42
CA ALA A 31 6.18 7.85 4.32
C ALA A 31 5.65 8.43 5.65
N ALA A 32 4.60 9.24 5.58
CA ALA A 32 3.98 9.87 6.75
C ALA A 32 3.19 8.88 7.63
N ALA A 33 2.78 7.74 7.08
CA ALA A 33 2.00 6.72 7.77
C ALA A 33 2.89 5.65 8.46
N LEU A 34 4.22 5.69 8.25
CA LEU A 34 5.17 4.77 8.88
C LEU A 34 5.46 5.18 10.33
N HIS A 35 4.47 5.10 11.20
CA HIS A 35 4.59 5.42 12.62
C HIS A 35 4.13 4.27 13.52
N GLY A 36 4.86 4.04 14.61
CA GLY A 36 4.58 2.93 15.54
C GLY A 36 5.45 1.70 15.25
N SER A 37 5.58 0.85 16.26
CA SER A 37 6.58 -0.24 16.28
C SER A 37 6.41 -1.25 15.13
N VAL A 38 5.19 -1.54 14.70
CA VAL A 38 4.92 -2.45 13.58
C VAL A 38 5.37 -1.89 12.23
N PHE A 39 5.42 -0.56 12.08
CA PHE A 39 5.83 0.10 10.83
C PHE A 39 7.32 0.50 10.83
N GLU A 40 8.02 0.42 11.95
CA GLU A 40 9.45 0.78 11.98
C GLU A 40 10.33 0.00 10.99
N PRO A 41 10.16 -1.32 10.80
CA PRO A 41 10.91 -2.04 9.77
C PRO A 41 10.69 -1.51 8.35
N LEU A 42 9.54 -0.89 8.07
CA LEU A 42 9.22 -0.35 6.75
C LEU A 42 9.99 0.95 6.46
N ARG A 43 10.72 1.53 7.42
CA ARG A 43 11.67 2.63 7.15
C ARG A 43 12.93 2.18 6.42
N ASP A 44 13.20 0.88 6.34
CA ASP A 44 14.21 0.36 5.44
C ASP A 44 13.58 0.22 4.04
N PRO A 45 14.05 0.95 3.00
CA PRO A 45 13.52 0.83 1.65
C PRO A 45 13.60 -0.59 1.08
N ALA A 46 14.55 -1.42 1.50
CA ALA A 46 14.64 -2.81 1.08
C ALA A 46 13.49 -3.64 1.67
N PHE A 47 13.18 -3.44 2.95
CA PHE A 47 12.06 -4.09 3.61
C PHE A 47 10.72 -3.56 3.10
N PHE A 48 10.60 -2.25 2.87
CA PHE A 48 9.41 -1.62 2.31
C PHE A 48 9.00 -2.25 0.98
N LYS A 49 9.96 -2.59 0.10
CA LYS A 49 9.70 -3.24 -1.20
C LYS A 49 9.17 -4.67 -1.10
N SER A 50 9.19 -5.30 0.07
CA SER A 50 8.75 -6.69 0.26
C SER A 50 7.23 -6.85 0.42
N PHE A 51 6.46 -5.79 0.16
CA PHE A 51 5.00 -5.85 0.22
C PHE A 51 4.42 -6.87 -0.76
N ILE A 52 3.29 -7.45 -0.38
CA ILE A 52 2.46 -8.28 -1.26
C ILE A 52 1.00 -7.85 -1.14
N ILE A 53 0.18 -8.24 -2.12
CA ILE A 53 -1.28 -8.15 -1.98
C ILE A 53 -1.76 -9.43 -1.28
N HIS A 54 -2.37 -9.28 -0.11
CA HIS A 54 -2.92 -10.42 0.62
C HIS A 54 -4.05 -11.10 -0.19
N PRO A 55 -4.03 -12.43 -0.37
CA PRO A 55 -4.99 -13.13 -1.24
C PRO A 55 -6.44 -13.02 -0.75
N GLU A 56 -6.64 -13.01 0.57
CA GLU A 56 -7.95 -12.90 1.21
C GLU A 56 -8.37 -11.44 1.48
N PHE A 57 -7.57 -10.68 2.23
CA PHE A 57 -7.87 -9.28 2.58
C PHE A 57 -7.79 -8.29 1.41
N ARG A 58 -7.15 -8.67 0.29
CA ARG A 58 -7.01 -7.83 -0.91
C ARG A 58 -6.45 -6.43 -0.62
N THR A 59 -5.44 -6.37 0.24
CA THR A 59 -4.71 -5.15 0.60
C THR A 59 -3.21 -5.39 0.69
N LEU A 60 -2.42 -4.34 0.86
CA LEU A 60 -0.98 -4.42 1.06
C LEU A 60 -0.64 -4.97 2.44
N VAL A 61 0.23 -5.98 2.47
CA VAL A 61 0.80 -6.55 3.70
C VAL A 61 2.30 -6.75 3.56
N TRP A 62 3.03 -6.68 4.68
CA TRP A 62 4.46 -6.93 4.78
C TRP A 62 4.78 -8.18 5.61
N PRO A 63 5.98 -8.77 5.46
CA PRO A 63 6.36 -10.00 6.18
C PRO A 63 6.31 -9.91 7.71
N ASN A 64 6.41 -8.71 8.27
CA ASN A 64 6.30 -8.46 9.71
C ASN A 64 4.85 -8.34 10.21
N GLY A 65 3.86 -8.54 9.34
CA GLY A 65 2.44 -8.41 9.65
C GLY A 65 1.90 -6.98 9.62
N ALA A 66 2.71 -6.00 9.19
CA ALA A 66 2.18 -4.66 8.92
C ALA A 66 1.24 -4.69 7.71
N ASP A 67 0.15 -3.94 7.78
CA ASP A 67 -0.83 -3.79 6.71
C ASP A 67 -1.37 -2.37 6.67
N PHE A 68 -2.01 -2.03 5.55
CA PHE A 68 -2.85 -0.84 5.44
C PHE A 68 -4.26 -1.24 5.04
N ALA A 69 -5.28 -0.65 5.66
CA ALA A 69 -6.66 -0.91 5.27
C ALA A 69 -6.91 -0.47 3.81
N PRO A 70 -7.65 -1.24 3.00
CA PRO A 70 -7.94 -0.88 1.61
C PRO A 70 -8.62 0.49 1.46
N GLU A 71 -9.47 0.88 2.41
CA GLU A 71 -10.13 2.20 2.47
C GLU A 71 -9.09 3.32 2.61
N PHE A 72 -8.14 3.16 3.54
CA PHE A 72 -7.08 4.15 3.74
C PHE A 72 -6.24 4.32 2.47
N LEU A 73 -5.90 3.21 1.81
CA LEU A 73 -5.16 3.26 0.55
C LEU A 73 -5.96 3.98 -0.54
N HIS A 74 -7.25 3.65 -0.69
CA HIS A 74 -8.13 4.24 -1.70
C HIS A 74 -8.34 5.74 -1.49
N ASP A 75 -8.59 6.18 -0.26
CA ASP A 75 -8.83 7.59 0.06
C ASP A 75 -7.59 8.48 -0.16
N ASN A 76 -6.39 7.89 -0.18
CA ASN A 76 -5.12 8.61 -0.25
C ASN A 76 -4.36 8.42 -1.57
N VAL A 77 -4.87 7.64 -2.53
CA VAL A 77 -4.23 7.60 -3.86
C VAL A 77 -4.42 8.94 -4.58
N ARG A 78 -3.31 9.45 -5.13
CA ARG A 78 -3.35 10.51 -6.13
C ARG A 78 -3.68 9.89 -7.47
N VAL A 79 -4.93 10.07 -7.90
CA VAL A 79 -5.43 9.50 -9.15
C VAL A 79 -4.57 9.99 -10.31
N THR A 80 -3.99 9.05 -11.06
CA THR A 80 -3.32 9.35 -12.32
C THR A 80 -4.38 9.57 -13.38
N ALA A 81 -4.42 10.78 -13.97
CA ALA A 81 -5.33 11.15 -15.04
C ALA A 81 -5.03 10.41 -16.35
#